data_AF-A0A5D4H8W4-F1
#
_entry.id   AF-A0A5D4H8W4-F1
#
_cell.length_a   1.000
_cell.length_b   1.000
_cell.length_c   1.000
_cell.angle_alpha   90.00
_cell.angle_beta   90.00
_cell.angle_gamma   90.00
#
_symmetry.space_group_name_H-M   'P 1'
#
loop_
_entity.id
_entity.type
_entity.pdbx_description
1 polymer ?
#
loop_
_entity_poly.entity_id
_entity_poly.type
_entity_poly.pdbx_seq_one_letter_code
_entity_poly.pdbx_strand_id
1 'polypeptide(L)'
;MIHRHVDFLVIGSGIAGLSFALKAAELGKVLIVTKSNEDESNTKYAQGGVAAVVDKSDSFDKHIADTQIAGDGLCHVNIVENVVKEAPERIKELIDYGTNFDKVDEEHYDLAREGGHSNHRILHYKDITGYEIERALLEKVHQHPNIEILTHYFAVDLITQHHQGIHVDRSTTDIRCFGIYALNTKSNTIETFLSKVTLMASGGAGHVYGSTTNPTIATGDGIAMVYRAKGKVRNMEFIQFHPTSLYNPKESPSFLISEAVRGFGGILRRVTGESFMEEYDERASLAPRDIVARAIDNEMKKSGLDFVYLDITHRKKADIIAHFPNIYEKCLSVGLDMTKDYIPVTPAAHYLCGGIMVDENGRTSIQNLYACGECSSTGLHGANRLASNSLLEAVVYAHRIFEDASSVLQRLDYADGIPVWDESKVQLMNEEILVTHNLRETQKLMSDYVGIVRSDFRLDRAIRRLGFLYEETEDFYKNTKLSVKLCELRNVIQVSYLIVKSAMQRKESRGLHYTTDFARKSEELEDTVL
;
A
#
# COMPACT_ATOMS: atom_id res chain seq x y z
N MET A 1 -11.96 -30.85 -11.80
CA MET A 1 -11.84 -29.91 -10.67
C MET A 1 -13.12 -29.10 -10.58
N ILE A 2 -13.62 -28.86 -9.37
CA ILE A 2 -14.93 -28.27 -9.12
C ILE A 2 -14.76 -26.75 -9.05
N HIS A 3 -15.53 -25.99 -9.83
CA HIS A 3 -15.64 -24.55 -9.63
C HIS A 3 -16.23 -24.29 -8.26
N ARG A 4 -15.55 -23.47 -7.46
CA ARG A 4 -16.07 -23.05 -6.17
C ARG A 4 -16.81 -21.73 -6.33
N HIS A 5 -18.08 -21.70 -5.93
CA HIS A 5 -18.93 -20.51 -6.01
C HIS A 5 -19.10 -19.86 -4.64
N VAL A 6 -18.96 -18.53 -4.59
CA VAL A 6 -19.13 -17.71 -3.37
C VAL A 6 -19.80 -16.39 -3.72
N ASP A 7 -20.65 -15.85 -2.85
CA ASP A 7 -21.34 -14.59 -3.17
C ASP A 7 -20.34 -13.42 -3.24
N PHE A 8 -19.40 -13.40 -2.28
CA PHE A 8 -18.33 -12.41 -2.20
C PHE A 8 -16.96 -13.08 -2.18
N LEU A 9 -16.06 -12.64 -3.05
CA LEU A 9 -14.66 -13.01 -3.05
C LEU A 9 -13.80 -11.81 -2.66
N VAL A 10 -12.95 -11.96 -1.65
CA VAL A 10 -12.05 -10.93 -1.15
C VAL A 10 -10.61 -11.38 -1.38
N ILE A 11 -9.81 -10.55 -2.06
CA ILE A 11 -8.41 -10.85 -2.37
C ILE A 11 -7.53 -9.98 -1.46
N GLY A 12 -7.07 -10.56 -0.36
CA GLY A 12 -6.28 -9.88 0.68
C GLY A 12 -6.99 -9.84 2.03
N SER A 13 -6.22 -10.07 3.09
CA SER A 13 -6.69 -10.19 4.49
C SER A 13 -6.22 -9.03 5.38
N GLY A 14 -5.82 -7.90 4.80
CA GLY A 14 -5.57 -6.68 5.59
C GLY A 14 -6.88 -6.00 6.04
N ILE A 15 -6.74 -4.87 6.74
CA ILE A 15 -7.87 -4.10 7.32
C ILE A 15 -9.03 -3.88 6.33
N ALA A 16 -8.74 -3.59 5.06
CA ALA A 16 -9.76 -3.32 4.05
C ALA A 16 -10.61 -4.57 3.75
N GLY A 17 -9.94 -5.71 3.52
CA GLY A 17 -10.59 -6.98 3.19
C GLY A 17 -11.36 -7.55 4.38
N LEU A 18 -10.77 -7.54 5.58
CA LEU A 18 -11.42 -8.04 6.79
C LEU A 18 -12.64 -7.20 7.17
N SER A 19 -12.53 -5.88 7.09
CA SER A 19 -13.65 -4.97 7.42
C SER A 19 -14.83 -5.14 6.46
N PHE A 20 -14.56 -5.31 5.16
CA PHE A 20 -15.60 -5.61 4.18
C PHE A 20 -16.21 -7.00 4.43
N ALA A 21 -15.38 -8.02 4.68
CA ALA A 21 -15.83 -9.39 4.87
C ALA A 21 -16.82 -9.52 6.03
N LEU A 22 -16.54 -8.88 7.17
CA LEU A 22 -17.44 -8.88 8.34
C LEU A 22 -18.84 -8.34 8.00
N LYS A 23 -18.91 -7.29 7.18
CA LYS A 23 -20.20 -6.70 6.76
C LYS A 23 -20.89 -7.58 5.71
N ALA A 24 -20.15 -8.01 4.69
CA ALA A 24 -20.69 -8.79 3.58
C ALA A 24 -21.21 -10.17 4.01
N ALA A 25 -20.65 -10.74 5.08
CA ALA A 25 -21.02 -12.04 5.60
C ALA A 25 -22.43 -12.10 6.21
N GLU A 26 -23.03 -10.95 6.53
CA GLU A 26 -24.44 -10.84 6.92
C GLU A 26 -25.40 -11.12 5.74
N LEU A 27 -24.92 -11.02 4.50
CA LEU A 27 -25.74 -11.16 3.29
C LEU A 27 -25.47 -12.43 2.48
N GLY A 28 -24.30 -13.04 2.62
CA GLY A 28 -23.93 -14.20 1.82
C GLY A 28 -22.60 -14.83 2.21
N LYS A 29 -22.17 -15.82 1.43
CA LYS A 29 -20.89 -16.52 1.68
C LYS A 29 -19.73 -15.65 1.23
N VAL A 30 -18.77 -15.43 2.12
CA VAL A 30 -17.55 -14.67 1.86
C VAL A 30 -16.36 -15.62 1.87
N LEU A 31 -15.52 -15.52 0.84
CA LEU A 31 -14.23 -16.19 0.80
C LEU A 31 -13.12 -15.17 0.72
N ILE A 32 -12.21 -15.20 1.68
CA ILE A 32 -10.99 -14.41 1.70
C ILE A 32 -9.85 -15.29 1.19
N VAL A 33 -9.15 -14.83 0.16
CA VAL A 33 -7.96 -15.48 -0.38
C VAL A 33 -6.76 -14.61 -0.04
N THR A 34 -5.74 -15.20 0.60
CA THR A 34 -4.52 -14.48 0.98
C THR A 34 -3.26 -15.25 0.63
N LYS A 35 -2.25 -14.51 0.13
CA LYS A 35 -1.01 -15.05 -0.42
C LYS A 35 -0.11 -15.72 0.63
N SER A 36 -0.21 -15.29 1.88
CA SER A 36 0.63 -15.74 3.00
C SER A 36 -0.25 -16.20 4.16
N ASN A 37 0.27 -16.12 5.38
CA ASN A 37 -0.53 -16.17 6.60
C ASN A 37 -1.57 -15.05 6.59
N GLU A 38 -2.66 -15.24 7.32
CA GLU A 38 -3.78 -14.30 7.41
C GLU A 38 -3.45 -12.96 8.07
N ASP A 39 -2.40 -12.93 8.90
CA ASP A 39 -1.93 -11.73 9.59
C ASP A 39 -0.72 -11.09 8.90
N GLU A 40 -0.24 -11.64 7.79
CA GLU A 40 0.88 -11.05 7.06
C GLU A 40 0.34 -9.98 6.10
N SER A 41 0.33 -8.72 6.53
CA SER A 41 -0.11 -7.58 5.73
C SER A 41 0.58 -6.26 6.11
N ASN A 42 0.52 -5.23 5.26
CA ASN A 42 0.92 -3.87 5.62
C ASN A 42 0.18 -3.34 6.86
N THR A 43 -1.02 -3.88 7.14
CA THR A 43 -1.82 -3.51 8.31
C THR A 43 -1.06 -3.81 9.59
N LYS A 44 -0.59 -5.06 9.79
CA LYS A 44 0.15 -5.51 10.98
C LYS A 44 1.25 -4.57 11.43
N TYR A 45 2.01 -4.08 10.45
CA TYR A 45 3.23 -3.31 10.68
C TYR A 45 2.98 -1.81 10.83
N ALA A 46 1.73 -1.34 10.77
CA ALA A 46 1.42 0.07 10.98
C ALA A 46 1.68 0.49 12.43
N GLN A 47 2.67 1.36 12.64
CA GLN A 47 3.06 1.83 13.98
C GLN A 47 2.23 3.04 14.44
N GLY A 48 2.10 4.04 13.56
CA GLY A 48 1.55 5.37 13.87
C GLY A 48 0.12 5.34 14.43
N GLY A 49 -0.87 5.17 13.56
CA GLY A 49 -2.25 5.01 13.98
C GLY A 49 -3.26 5.32 12.89
N VAL A 50 -4.50 5.60 13.29
CA VAL A 50 -5.61 5.96 12.38
C VAL A 50 -6.08 7.38 12.70
N ALA A 51 -6.11 8.24 11.69
CA ALA A 51 -6.58 9.61 11.87
C ALA A 51 -8.11 9.67 11.89
N ALA A 52 -8.69 10.31 12.92
CA ALA A 52 -10.11 10.63 12.97
C ALA A 52 -10.38 11.80 13.92
N VAL A 53 -11.34 12.64 13.56
CA VAL A 53 -11.79 13.74 14.42
C VAL A 53 -12.73 13.18 15.50
N VAL A 54 -12.17 12.84 16.66
CA VAL A 54 -12.91 12.29 17.82
C VAL A 54 -12.95 13.23 19.03
N ASP A 55 -12.15 14.30 19.02
CA ASP A 55 -12.07 15.28 20.10
C ASP A 55 -12.73 16.61 19.71
N LYS A 56 -13.33 17.30 20.68
CA LYS A 56 -14.04 18.58 20.48
C LYS A 56 -13.12 19.77 20.15
N SER A 57 -11.82 19.66 20.43
CA SER A 57 -10.82 20.67 20.09
C SER A 57 -10.40 20.63 18.61
N ASP A 58 -10.78 19.57 17.91
CA ASP A 58 -10.54 19.38 16.48
C ASP A 58 -11.84 19.52 15.65
N SER A 59 -11.71 19.55 14.33
CA SER A 59 -12.83 19.74 13.41
C SER A 59 -12.56 19.07 12.07
N PHE A 60 -13.60 18.60 11.40
CA PHE A 60 -13.50 18.04 10.05
C PHE A 60 -12.84 19.00 9.06
N ASP A 61 -13.15 20.30 9.13
CA ASP A 61 -12.59 21.30 8.23
C ASP A 61 -11.06 21.36 8.31
N LYS A 62 -10.49 21.24 9.51
CA LYS A 62 -9.04 21.18 9.71
C LYS A 62 -8.44 19.91 9.12
N HIS A 63 -9.08 18.76 9.31
CA HIS A 63 -8.58 17.48 8.76
C HIS A 63 -8.69 17.43 7.23
N ILE A 64 -9.76 17.99 6.67
CA ILE A 64 -9.92 18.19 5.23
C ILE A 64 -8.78 19.10 4.73
N ALA A 65 -8.56 20.25 5.36
CA ALA A 65 -7.50 21.18 4.96
C ALA A 65 -6.10 20.54 5.01
N ASP A 66 -5.78 19.84 6.10
CA ASP A 66 -4.50 19.13 6.25
C ASP A 66 -4.31 18.09 5.14
N THR A 67 -5.37 17.34 4.79
CA THR A 67 -5.33 16.33 3.73
C THR A 67 -5.12 16.96 2.35
N GLN A 68 -5.83 18.06 2.07
CA GLN A 68 -5.71 18.81 0.81
C GLN A 68 -4.32 19.43 0.62
N ILE A 69 -3.76 20.01 1.69
CA ILE A 69 -2.40 20.57 1.69
C ILE A 69 -1.39 19.45 1.46
N ALA A 70 -1.53 18.32 2.16
CA ALA A 70 -0.63 17.19 2.03
C ALA A 70 -0.64 16.60 0.62
N GLY A 71 -1.81 16.45 -0.01
CA GLY A 71 -1.95 15.88 -1.36
C GLY A 71 -1.60 16.82 -2.52
N ASP A 72 -1.06 18.00 -2.20
CA ASP A 72 -0.45 18.95 -3.15
C ASP A 72 -1.35 19.32 -4.34
N GLY A 73 -2.63 19.53 -4.05
CA GLY A 73 -3.64 20.00 -5.02
C GLY A 73 -4.29 18.94 -5.90
N LEU A 74 -3.85 17.67 -5.85
CA LEU A 74 -4.47 16.58 -6.63
C LEU A 74 -5.48 15.74 -5.84
N CYS A 75 -5.79 16.14 -4.61
CA CYS A 75 -6.86 15.51 -3.85
C CYS A 75 -8.22 15.77 -4.50
N HIS A 76 -9.07 14.74 -4.55
CA HIS A 76 -10.45 14.85 -4.99
C HIS A 76 -11.29 15.36 -3.82
N VAL A 77 -11.70 16.63 -3.85
CA VAL A 77 -12.31 17.33 -2.70
C VAL A 77 -13.48 16.57 -2.08
N ASN A 78 -14.43 16.14 -2.90
CA ASN A 78 -15.60 15.40 -2.44
C ASN A 78 -15.22 14.09 -1.74
N ILE A 79 -14.16 13.41 -2.20
CA ILE A 79 -13.66 12.18 -1.58
C ILE A 79 -13.01 12.47 -0.24
N VAL A 80 -12.18 13.52 -0.14
CA VAL A 80 -11.57 13.94 1.13
C VAL A 80 -12.64 14.25 2.17
N GLU A 81 -13.64 15.06 1.80
CA GLU A 81 -14.72 15.42 2.73
C GLU A 81 -15.49 14.21 3.24
N ASN A 82 -15.87 13.32 2.32
CA ASN A 82 -16.60 12.11 2.64
C ASN A 82 -15.82 11.20 3.60
N VAL A 83 -14.56 10.91 3.27
CA VAL A 83 -13.71 10.04 4.09
C VAL A 83 -13.49 10.61 5.48
N VAL A 84 -13.22 11.92 5.59
CA VAL A 84 -13.01 12.57 6.88
C VAL A 84 -14.28 12.60 7.72
N LYS A 85 -15.44 12.89 7.13
CA LYS A 85 -16.73 12.97 7.85
C LYS A 85 -17.24 11.60 8.28
N GLU A 86 -16.95 10.54 7.51
CA GLU A 86 -17.33 9.16 7.84
C GLU A 86 -16.36 8.49 8.82
N ALA A 87 -15.16 9.05 9.02
CA ALA A 87 -14.11 8.49 9.87
C ALA A 87 -14.58 8.08 11.27
N PRO A 88 -15.29 8.92 12.06
CA PRO A 88 -15.59 8.60 13.45
C PRO A 88 -16.48 7.35 13.60
N GLU A 89 -17.42 7.15 12.70
CA GLU A 89 -18.27 5.96 12.72
C GLU A 89 -17.48 4.70 12.38
N ARG A 90 -16.56 4.78 11.40
CA ARG A 90 -15.71 3.63 11.05
C ARG A 90 -14.72 3.28 12.16
N ILE A 91 -14.22 4.28 12.89
CA ILE A 91 -13.40 4.04 14.10
C ILE A 91 -14.23 3.36 15.19
N LYS A 92 -15.47 3.81 15.41
CA LYS A 92 -16.38 3.17 16.35
C LYS A 92 -16.60 1.69 16.00
N GLU A 93 -16.78 1.36 14.72
CA GLU A 93 -16.91 -0.03 14.28
C GLU A 93 -15.66 -0.86 14.60
N LEU A 94 -14.45 -0.34 14.40
CA LEU A 94 -13.21 -1.04 14.80
C LEU A 94 -13.16 -1.32 16.30
N ILE A 95 -13.61 -0.35 17.11
CA ILE A 95 -13.71 -0.51 18.58
C ILE A 95 -14.76 -1.57 18.93
N ASP A 96 -15.92 -1.55 18.28
CA ASP A 96 -16.99 -2.54 18.48
C ASP A 96 -16.55 -3.96 18.07
N TYR A 97 -15.63 -4.07 17.11
CA TYR A 97 -14.97 -5.34 16.77
C TYR A 97 -13.89 -5.78 17.78
N GLY A 98 -13.49 -4.92 18.70
CA GLY A 98 -12.58 -5.25 19.80
C GLY A 98 -11.19 -4.64 19.69
N THR A 99 -10.99 -3.64 18.83
CA THR A 99 -9.72 -2.89 18.76
C THR A 99 -9.58 -2.01 19.99
N ASN A 100 -8.45 -2.13 20.69
CA ASN A 100 -8.09 -1.23 21.77
C ASN A 100 -7.26 -0.06 21.25
N PHE A 101 -7.64 1.16 21.63
CA PHE A 101 -6.81 2.35 21.47
C PHE A 101 -6.43 2.89 22.86
N ASP A 102 -5.23 3.44 22.97
CA ASP A 102 -4.72 4.00 24.21
C ASP A 102 -5.58 5.19 24.67
N LYS A 103 -5.75 5.30 25.98
CA LYS A 103 -6.59 6.31 26.62
C LYS A 103 -5.82 7.05 27.70
N VAL A 104 -6.10 8.35 27.83
CA VAL A 104 -5.61 9.18 28.94
C VAL A 104 -6.46 8.93 30.19
N ASP A 105 -7.78 8.76 30.01
CA ASP A 105 -8.75 8.43 31.05
C ASP A 105 -9.94 7.62 30.48
N GLU A 106 -11.00 7.37 31.25
CA GLU A 106 -12.13 6.56 30.76
C GLU A 106 -12.84 7.15 29.53
N GLU A 107 -12.83 8.48 29.39
CA GLU A 107 -13.58 9.25 28.39
C GLU A 107 -12.71 9.72 27.21
N HIS A 108 -11.40 9.92 27.40
CA HIS A 108 -10.52 10.54 26.41
C HIS A 108 -9.42 9.59 25.89
N TYR A 109 -9.29 9.54 24.57
CA TYR A 109 -8.20 8.82 23.89
C TYR A 109 -6.88 9.58 24.00
N ASP A 110 -5.77 8.84 24.06
CA ASP A 110 -4.44 9.41 23.82
C ASP A 110 -4.27 9.60 22.32
N LEU A 111 -4.03 10.85 21.90
CA LEU A 111 -4.04 11.25 20.49
C LEU A 111 -2.66 11.74 20.08
N ALA A 112 -2.07 11.05 19.11
CA ALA A 112 -0.80 11.44 18.51
C ALA A 112 -0.99 12.51 17.41
N ARG A 113 0.14 13.12 17.01
CA ARG A 113 0.24 14.02 15.86
C ARG A 113 1.49 13.70 15.04
N GLU A 114 1.28 13.40 13.75
CA GLU A 114 2.35 13.18 12.77
C GLU A 114 2.45 14.37 11.79
N GLY A 115 3.48 14.39 10.94
CA GLY A 115 3.73 15.48 10.00
C GLY A 115 2.55 15.74 9.06
N GLY A 116 2.28 17.02 8.84
CA GLY A 116 1.17 17.51 8.02
C GLY A 116 -0.14 17.73 8.78
N HIS A 117 -0.31 17.16 9.97
CA HIS A 117 -1.50 17.43 10.80
C HIS A 117 -1.36 18.72 11.61
N SER A 118 -2.42 19.53 11.63
CA SER A 118 -2.52 20.74 12.45
C SER A 118 -2.92 20.46 13.91
N ASN A 119 -3.57 19.32 14.17
CA ASN A 119 -4.12 18.93 15.48
C ASN A 119 -3.77 17.48 15.86
N HIS A 120 -3.93 17.12 17.14
CA HIS A 120 -3.80 15.74 17.62
C HIS A 120 -5.11 14.99 17.32
N ARG A 121 -5.04 13.96 16.48
CA ARG A 121 -6.22 13.22 16.00
C ARG A 121 -5.95 11.77 15.62
N ILE A 122 -4.75 11.28 15.93
CA ILE A 122 -4.32 9.95 15.51
C ILE A 122 -4.54 9.03 16.71
N LEU A 123 -5.56 8.17 16.62
CA LEU A 123 -5.75 7.10 17.59
C LEU A 123 -4.67 6.05 17.38
N HIS A 124 -4.06 5.60 18.47
CA HIS A 124 -2.97 4.63 18.43
C HIS A 124 -3.08 3.61 19.57
N TYR A 125 -2.32 2.53 19.43
CA TYR A 125 -2.07 1.56 20.49
C TYR A 125 -0.57 1.34 20.58
N LYS A 126 0.06 2.05 21.51
CA LYS A 126 1.52 2.18 21.64
C LYS A 126 2.12 2.53 20.28
N ASP A 127 3.13 1.79 19.83
CA ASP A 127 3.75 1.86 18.51
C ASP A 127 3.46 0.62 17.63
N ILE A 128 2.32 -0.05 17.86
CA ILE A 128 1.88 -1.27 17.14
C ILE A 128 0.39 -1.26 16.79
N THR A 129 -0.18 -0.09 16.50
CA THR A 129 -1.63 0.11 16.24
C THR A 129 -2.22 -0.86 15.20
N GLY A 130 -1.48 -1.10 14.12
CA GLY A 130 -1.88 -1.98 13.04
C GLY A 130 -2.09 -3.43 13.45
N TYR A 131 -1.17 -3.96 14.28
CA TYR A 131 -1.27 -5.30 14.86
C TYR A 131 -2.54 -5.45 15.70
N GLU A 132 -2.86 -4.45 16.53
CA GLU A 132 -4.04 -4.50 17.40
C GLU A 132 -5.36 -4.46 16.61
N ILE A 133 -5.43 -3.66 15.54
CA ILE A 133 -6.59 -3.64 14.63
C ILE A 133 -6.75 -4.99 13.92
N GLU A 134 -5.67 -5.53 13.36
CA GLU A 134 -5.73 -6.78 12.60
C GLU A 134 -6.07 -7.98 13.49
N ARG A 135 -5.53 -8.03 14.72
CA ARG A 135 -5.91 -9.01 15.75
C ARG A 135 -7.43 -9.01 15.98
N ALA A 136 -8.01 -7.84 16.28
CA ALA A 136 -9.43 -7.72 16.59
C ALA A 136 -10.31 -8.15 15.40
N LEU A 137 -9.95 -7.73 14.19
CA LEU A 137 -10.68 -8.09 12.97
C LEU A 137 -10.61 -9.60 12.66
N LEU A 138 -9.42 -10.21 12.75
CA LEU A 138 -9.25 -11.65 12.54
C LEU A 138 -10.04 -12.47 13.56
N GLU A 139 -10.03 -12.08 14.84
CA GLU A 139 -10.83 -12.73 15.87
C GLU A 139 -12.33 -12.74 15.53
N LYS A 140 -12.87 -11.62 15.01
CA LYS A 140 -14.27 -11.54 14.58
C LYS A 140 -14.53 -12.35 13.32
N VAL A 141 -13.61 -12.33 12.36
CA VAL A 141 -13.76 -13.11 11.12
C VAL A 141 -13.80 -14.60 11.40
N HIS A 142 -12.92 -15.11 12.27
CA HIS A 142 -12.91 -16.53 12.66
C HIS A 142 -14.17 -16.98 13.41
N GLN A 143 -14.88 -16.05 14.04
CA GLN A 143 -16.14 -16.33 14.73
C GLN A 143 -17.35 -16.33 13.79
N HIS A 144 -17.22 -15.83 12.56
CA HIS A 144 -18.34 -15.64 11.65
C HIS A 144 -18.56 -16.87 10.73
N PRO A 145 -19.71 -17.56 10.79
CA PRO A 145 -19.92 -18.85 10.10
C PRO A 145 -19.96 -18.76 8.57
N ASN A 146 -20.23 -17.57 8.02
CA ASN A 146 -20.28 -17.34 6.57
C ASN A 146 -18.95 -16.88 5.96
N ILE A 147 -17.88 -16.73 6.76
CA ILE A 147 -16.56 -16.32 6.27
C ILE A 147 -15.61 -17.51 6.30
N GLU A 148 -14.88 -17.70 5.19
CA GLU A 148 -13.76 -18.63 5.14
C GLU A 148 -12.50 -17.89 4.67
N ILE A 149 -11.37 -18.19 5.32
CA ILE A 149 -10.05 -17.70 4.91
C ILE A 149 -9.24 -18.84 4.32
N LEU A 150 -8.73 -18.64 3.10
CA LEU A 150 -7.75 -19.50 2.46
C LEU A 150 -6.37 -18.83 2.45
N THR A 151 -5.52 -19.25 3.39
CA THR A 151 -4.11 -18.84 3.47
C THR A 151 -3.24 -19.58 2.47
N HIS A 152 -2.15 -18.94 2.04
CA HIS A 152 -1.21 -19.49 1.05
C HIS A 152 -1.86 -19.83 -0.31
N TYR A 153 -2.75 -18.95 -0.75
CA TYR A 153 -3.31 -18.96 -2.10
C TYR A 153 -2.88 -17.69 -2.83
N PHE A 154 -2.16 -17.87 -3.94
CA PHE A 154 -1.74 -16.76 -4.79
C PHE A 154 -2.78 -16.53 -5.89
N ALA A 155 -3.47 -15.38 -5.88
CA ALA A 155 -4.36 -14.99 -6.97
C ALA A 155 -3.54 -14.72 -8.25
N VAL A 156 -3.72 -15.56 -9.26
CA VAL A 156 -2.92 -15.55 -10.49
C VAL A 156 -3.44 -14.49 -11.46
N ASP A 157 -4.73 -14.57 -11.80
CA ASP A 157 -5.39 -13.66 -12.72
C ASP A 157 -6.90 -13.56 -12.43
N LEU A 158 -7.46 -12.39 -12.73
CA LEU A 158 -8.91 -12.16 -12.75
C LEU A 158 -9.55 -12.90 -13.93
N ILE A 159 -10.67 -13.55 -13.68
CA ILE A 159 -11.46 -14.19 -14.74
C ILE A 159 -12.41 -13.16 -15.32
N THR A 160 -12.37 -12.98 -16.64
CA THR A 160 -13.25 -12.10 -17.42
C THR A 160 -13.62 -12.76 -18.74
N GLN A 161 -14.40 -12.09 -19.59
CA GLN A 161 -14.87 -12.59 -20.89
C GLN A 161 -13.76 -13.12 -21.80
N HIS A 162 -12.53 -12.62 -21.67
CA HIS A 162 -11.40 -13.12 -22.48
C HIS A 162 -11.10 -14.60 -22.25
N HIS A 163 -11.32 -15.10 -21.04
CA HIS A 163 -11.16 -16.52 -20.73
C HIS A 163 -12.25 -17.38 -21.38
N GLN A 164 -13.38 -16.79 -21.77
CA GLN A 164 -14.42 -17.45 -22.56
C GLN A 164 -14.16 -17.36 -24.08
N GLY A 165 -13.00 -16.84 -24.50
CA GLY A 165 -12.64 -16.66 -25.91
C GLY A 165 -13.20 -15.40 -26.57
N ILE A 166 -13.79 -14.49 -25.79
CA ILE A 166 -14.31 -13.21 -26.28
C ILE A 166 -13.15 -12.20 -26.34
N HIS A 167 -13.00 -11.48 -27.44
CA HIS A 167 -11.97 -10.45 -27.54
C HIS A 167 -12.26 -9.28 -26.57
N VAL A 168 -11.27 -8.91 -25.75
CA VAL A 168 -11.34 -7.79 -24.81
C VAL A 168 -10.10 -6.92 -24.97
N ASP A 169 -10.32 -5.62 -25.11
CA ASP A 169 -9.27 -4.60 -25.18
C ASP A 169 -9.60 -3.39 -24.29
N ARG A 170 -8.79 -2.33 -24.37
CA ARG A 170 -8.97 -1.12 -23.55
C ARG A 170 -10.18 -0.27 -23.93
N SER A 171 -10.77 -0.50 -25.11
CA SER A 171 -11.98 0.20 -25.56
C SER A 171 -13.26 -0.53 -25.12
N THR A 172 -13.14 -1.77 -24.66
CA THR A 172 -14.26 -2.57 -24.14
C THR A 172 -14.78 -1.95 -22.84
N THR A 173 -16.08 -1.63 -22.80
CA THR A 173 -16.70 -0.86 -21.68
C THR A 173 -17.49 -1.72 -20.70
N ASP A 174 -17.70 -2.99 -21.01
CA ASP A 174 -18.53 -3.93 -20.27
C ASP A 174 -17.74 -5.15 -19.75
N ILE A 175 -16.42 -5.01 -19.59
CA ILE A 175 -15.57 -6.04 -18.97
C ILE A 175 -16.14 -6.38 -17.60
N ARG A 176 -16.34 -7.66 -17.30
CA ARG A 176 -16.91 -8.15 -16.05
C ARG A 176 -15.94 -9.12 -15.38
N CYS A 177 -15.78 -8.97 -14.07
CA CYS A 177 -15.09 -9.94 -13.25
C CYS A 177 -16.02 -11.09 -12.87
N PHE A 178 -15.56 -12.31 -13.10
CA PHE A 178 -16.26 -13.54 -12.76
C PHE A 178 -15.66 -14.26 -11.54
N GLY A 179 -14.53 -13.77 -11.03
CA GLY A 179 -13.75 -14.40 -9.96
C GLY A 179 -12.25 -14.43 -10.29
N ILE A 180 -11.54 -15.45 -9.79
CA ILE A 180 -10.08 -15.61 -9.97
C ILE A 180 -9.67 -17.06 -10.26
N TYR A 181 -8.54 -17.21 -10.94
CA TYR A 181 -7.69 -18.38 -10.76
C TYR A 181 -6.71 -18.13 -9.61
N ALA A 182 -6.54 -19.09 -8.72
CA ALA A 182 -5.57 -18.99 -7.64
C ALA A 182 -4.73 -20.26 -7.49
N LEU A 183 -3.42 -20.08 -7.34
CA LEU A 183 -2.46 -21.15 -7.06
C LEU A 183 -2.49 -21.47 -5.56
N ASN A 184 -2.94 -22.68 -5.23
CA ASN A 184 -2.82 -23.25 -3.90
C ASN A 184 -1.38 -23.75 -3.71
N THR A 185 -0.60 -23.10 -2.84
CA THR A 185 0.83 -23.46 -2.68
C THR A 185 1.05 -24.75 -1.91
N LYS A 186 0.03 -25.28 -1.22
CA LYS A 186 0.13 -26.56 -0.51
C LYS A 186 0.00 -27.74 -1.47
N SER A 187 -0.94 -27.67 -2.42
CA SER A 187 -1.14 -28.71 -3.43
C SER A 187 -0.38 -28.46 -4.74
N ASN A 188 0.12 -27.24 -4.96
CA ASN A 188 0.67 -26.77 -6.23
C ASN A 188 -0.32 -26.93 -7.41
N THR A 189 -1.61 -26.70 -7.14
CA THR A 189 -2.67 -26.74 -8.15
C THR A 189 -3.35 -25.39 -8.27
N ILE A 190 -3.80 -25.07 -9.48
CA ILE A 190 -4.59 -23.86 -9.73
C ILE A 190 -6.07 -24.19 -9.58
N GLU A 191 -6.74 -23.47 -8.70
CA GLU A 191 -8.16 -23.60 -8.39
C GLU A 191 -8.94 -22.41 -8.98
N THR A 192 -10.20 -22.66 -9.32
CA THR A 192 -11.10 -21.67 -9.92
C THR A 192 -12.16 -21.27 -8.90
N PHE A 193 -12.14 -20.00 -8.51
CA PHE A 193 -13.11 -19.39 -7.61
C PHE A 193 -13.98 -18.42 -8.39
N LEU A 194 -15.28 -18.69 -8.43
CA LEU A 194 -16.26 -17.85 -9.10
C LEU A 194 -17.09 -17.08 -8.08
N SER A 195 -17.36 -15.81 -8.38
CA SER A 195 -18.06 -14.91 -7.48
C SER A 195 -19.04 -14.00 -8.20
N LYS A 196 -20.05 -13.53 -7.45
CA LYS A 196 -20.94 -12.45 -7.92
C LYS A 196 -20.25 -11.10 -7.80
N VAL A 197 -19.58 -10.88 -6.67
CA VAL A 197 -18.83 -9.65 -6.37
C VAL A 197 -17.41 -10.03 -5.95
N THR A 198 -16.42 -9.35 -6.52
CA THR A 198 -15.01 -9.48 -6.13
C THR A 198 -14.50 -8.16 -5.57
N LEU A 199 -13.84 -8.22 -4.42
CA LEU A 199 -13.10 -7.11 -3.83
C LEU A 199 -11.60 -7.37 -3.94
N MET A 200 -10.89 -6.45 -4.59
CA MET A 200 -9.43 -6.37 -4.53
C MET A 200 -9.00 -5.58 -3.29
N ALA A 201 -8.28 -6.23 -2.38
CA ALA A 201 -7.73 -5.64 -1.15
C ALA A 201 -6.26 -6.08 -0.95
N SER A 202 -5.49 -6.15 -2.05
CA SER A 202 -4.20 -6.84 -2.11
C SER A 202 -3.02 -6.06 -1.50
N GLY A 203 -3.26 -4.87 -0.96
CA GLY A 203 -2.20 -3.98 -0.47
C GLY A 203 -1.39 -3.31 -1.58
N GLY A 204 -0.30 -2.64 -1.19
CA GLY A 204 0.52 -1.82 -2.06
C GLY A 204 1.56 -2.58 -2.90
N ALA A 205 2.51 -1.80 -3.42
CA ALA A 205 3.56 -2.25 -4.32
C ALA A 205 4.97 -1.84 -3.85
N GLY A 206 5.19 -1.67 -2.54
CA GLY A 206 6.48 -1.22 -2.01
C GLY A 206 7.65 -2.12 -2.40
N HIS A 207 7.42 -3.42 -2.64
CA HIS A 207 8.45 -4.40 -2.98
C HIS A 207 8.99 -4.29 -4.41
N VAL A 208 8.49 -3.35 -5.23
CA VAL A 208 9.15 -3.01 -6.50
C VAL A 208 10.47 -2.25 -6.29
N TYR A 209 10.73 -1.75 -5.09
CA TYR A 209 11.98 -1.09 -4.70
C TYR A 209 12.84 -2.00 -3.84
N GLY A 210 14.16 -1.85 -3.92
CA GLY A 210 15.11 -2.64 -3.13
C GLY A 210 15.15 -2.26 -1.65
N SER A 211 14.86 -0.99 -1.33
CA SER A 211 14.65 -0.51 0.03
C SER A 211 13.18 -0.15 0.24
N THR A 212 12.52 -0.88 1.13
CA THR A 212 11.09 -0.73 1.43
C THR A 212 10.80 -1.05 2.88
N THR A 213 9.78 -0.41 3.46
CA THR A 213 9.26 -0.79 4.79
C THR A 213 8.09 -1.77 4.70
N ASN A 214 7.68 -2.14 3.49
CA ASN A 214 6.56 -3.07 3.27
C ASN A 214 7.06 -4.51 3.46
N PRO A 215 6.21 -5.46 3.92
CA PRO A 215 6.53 -6.87 3.89
C PRO A 215 6.78 -7.33 2.45
N THR A 216 7.52 -8.43 2.30
CA THR A 216 7.93 -8.96 0.98
C THR A 216 6.75 -9.31 0.08
N ILE A 217 5.55 -9.50 0.65
CA ILE A 217 4.33 -9.79 -0.10
C ILE A 217 3.74 -8.58 -0.85
N ALA A 218 4.19 -7.35 -0.59
CA ALA A 218 3.65 -6.12 -1.20
C ALA A 218 4.19 -5.90 -2.62
N THR A 219 3.88 -6.82 -3.53
CA THR A 219 4.38 -6.90 -4.91
C THR A 219 3.45 -6.25 -5.95
N GLY A 220 2.34 -5.66 -5.51
CA GLY A 220 1.37 -5.01 -6.40
C GLY A 220 0.54 -5.97 -7.27
N ASP A 221 0.34 -7.21 -6.80
CA ASP A 221 -0.29 -8.29 -7.57
C ASP A 221 -1.70 -7.93 -8.07
N GLY A 222 -2.52 -7.31 -7.21
CA GLY A 222 -3.88 -6.89 -7.57
C GLY A 222 -3.92 -5.84 -8.67
N ILE A 223 -3.01 -4.87 -8.62
CA ILE A 223 -2.88 -3.82 -9.63
C ILE A 223 -2.48 -4.44 -10.98
N ALA A 224 -1.51 -5.36 -10.95
CA ALA A 224 -1.05 -6.08 -12.13
C ALA A 224 -2.19 -6.90 -12.77
N MET A 225 -2.96 -7.65 -11.97
CA MET A 225 -4.12 -8.41 -12.45
C MET A 225 -5.17 -7.52 -13.11
N VAL A 226 -5.54 -6.41 -12.47
CA VAL A 226 -6.54 -5.47 -13.02
C VAL A 226 -6.06 -4.89 -14.35
N TYR A 227 -4.80 -4.46 -14.42
CA TYR A 227 -4.24 -3.92 -15.65
C TYR A 227 -4.17 -4.95 -16.79
N ARG A 228 -3.83 -6.21 -16.51
CA ARG A 228 -3.89 -7.30 -17.50
C ARG A 228 -5.30 -7.53 -18.01
N ALA A 229 -6.28 -7.46 -17.11
CA ALA A 229 -7.71 -7.52 -17.42
C ALA A 229 -8.26 -6.23 -18.09
N LYS A 230 -7.37 -5.31 -18.50
CA LYS A 230 -7.65 -4.03 -19.18
C LYS A 230 -8.38 -3.01 -18.32
N GLY A 231 -8.36 -3.18 -17.00
CA GLY A 231 -8.80 -2.17 -16.05
C GLY A 231 -7.85 -0.98 -15.99
N LYS A 232 -8.39 0.16 -15.54
CA LYS A 232 -7.67 1.43 -15.45
C LYS A 232 -6.90 1.55 -14.14
N VAL A 233 -5.71 2.11 -14.21
CA VAL A 233 -4.92 2.49 -13.03
C VAL A 233 -4.63 3.98 -13.07
N ARG A 234 -4.41 4.58 -11.89
CA ARG A 234 -4.21 6.02 -11.75
C ARG A 234 -3.03 6.33 -10.85
N ASN A 235 -2.30 7.39 -11.19
CA ASN A 235 -1.30 8.05 -10.34
C ASN A 235 -0.19 7.13 -9.82
N MET A 236 0.22 6.14 -10.62
CA MET A 236 1.21 5.12 -10.23
C MET A 236 2.58 5.72 -9.90
N GLU A 237 2.88 6.92 -10.38
CA GLU A 237 4.13 7.64 -10.12
C GLU A 237 4.28 8.18 -8.70
N PHE A 238 3.19 8.26 -7.92
CA PHE A 238 3.19 8.77 -6.54
C PHE A 238 3.47 7.66 -5.52
N ILE A 239 4.74 7.27 -5.45
CA ILE A 239 5.28 6.39 -4.40
C ILE A 239 5.82 7.25 -3.27
N GLN A 240 5.27 7.07 -2.07
CA GLN A 240 5.75 7.73 -0.87
C GLN A 240 6.96 7.00 -0.34
N PHE A 241 8.06 7.74 -0.16
CA PHE A 241 9.24 7.27 0.56
C PHE A 241 9.16 7.78 1.99
N HIS A 242 9.16 6.88 2.97
CA HIS A 242 9.29 7.29 4.36
C HIS A 242 10.73 7.76 4.60
N PRO A 243 10.95 8.96 5.18
CA PRO A 243 12.29 9.52 5.31
C PRO A 243 13.19 8.74 6.30
N THR A 244 12.60 8.11 7.30
CA THR A 244 13.32 7.48 8.42
C THR A 244 13.03 5.99 8.53
N SER A 245 13.61 5.18 7.65
CA SER A 245 13.76 3.74 7.90
C SER A 245 15.12 3.45 8.52
N LEU A 246 15.22 2.48 9.42
CA LEU A 246 16.48 2.06 10.03
C LEU A 246 17.42 1.56 8.95
N TYR A 247 18.59 2.19 8.82
CA TYR A 247 19.63 1.71 7.92
C TYR A 247 20.33 0.51 8.55
N ASN A 248 19.94 -0.70 8.12
CA ASN A 248 20.60 -1.96 8.47
C ASN A 248 20.75 -2.82 7.21
N PRO A 249 21.91 -2.77 6.52
CA PRO A 249 22.12 -3.51 5.26
C PRO A 249 21.97 -5.04 5.36
N LYS A 250 21.95 -5.59 6.58
CA LYS A 250 21.80 -7.04 6.83
C LYS A 250 20.33 -7.47 6.90
N GLU A 251 19.40 -6.53 6.88
CA GLU A 251 17.98 -6.79 7.09
C GLU A 251 17.14 -6.18 5.97
N SER A 252 16.19 -6.96 5.47
CA SER A 252 15.19 -6.53 4.50
C SER A 252 13.91 -7.32 4.79
N PRO A 253 12.72 -6.69 4.80
CA PRO A 253 12.46 -5.26 4.61
C PRO A 253 13.07 -4.35 5.69
N SER A 254 13.20 -3.06 5.39
CA SER A 254 13.75 -2.05 6.30
C SER A 254 12.79 -1.78 7.44
N PHE A 255 13.26 -1.84 8.70
CA PHE A 255 12.43 -1.49 9.84
C PHE A 255 12.10 0.01 9.84
N LEU A 256 10.82 0.35 9.99
CA LEU A 256 10.36 1.74 10.05
C LEU A 256 10.71 2.36 11.42
N ILE A 257 11.36 3.52 11.42
CA ILE A 257 11.42 4.40 12.60
C ILE A 257 10.30 5.41 12.45
N SER A 258 9.22 5.23 13.22
CA SER A 258 7.99 6.03 13.13
C SER A 258 8.27 7.53 13.05
N GLU A 259 7.50 8.21 12.20
CA GLU A 259 7.48 9.68 12.13
C GLU A 259 7.16 10.33 13.49
N ALA A 260 6.44 9.63 14.36
CA ALA A 260 6.20 10.07 15.73
C ALA A 260 7.51 10.35 16.49
N VAL A 261 8.64 9.71 16.16
CA VAL A 261 9.95 10.02 16.78
C VAL A 261 10.41 11.44 16.42
N ARG A 262 10.22 11.88 15.17
CA ARG A 262 10.45 13.29 14.77
C ARG A 262 9.46 14.22 15.43
N GLY A 263 8.17 13.84 15.45
CA GLY A 263 7.10 14.56 16.16
C GLY A 263 7.39 14.76 17.66
N PHE A 264 8.10 13.80 18.26
CA PHE A 264 8.54 13.83 19.65
C PHE A 264 9.87 14.58 19.86
N GLY A 265 10.34 15.33 18.85
CA GLY A 265 11.53 16.17 18.92
C GLY A 265 12.77 15.59 18.27
N GLY A 266 12.67 14.47 17.56
CA GLY A 266 13.81 13.87 16.85
C GLY A 266 14.42 14.81 15.81
N ILE A 267 15.73 14.97 15.84
CA ILE A 267 16.49 15.88 14.98
C ILE A 267 17.28 15.09 13.94
N LEU A 268 17.11 15.41 12.66
CA LEU A 268 17.92 14.85 11.59
C LEU A 268 19.30 15.49 11.55
N ARG A 269 20.34 14.65 11.54
CA ARG A 269 21.75 15.07 11.60
C ARG A 269 22.58 14.40 10.52
N ARG A 270 23.60 15.12 10.05
CA ARG A 270 24.68 14.55 9.24
C ARG A 270 25.53 13.61 10.10
N VAL A 271 26.39 12.83 9.46
CA VAL A 271 27.39 12.00 10.17
C VAL A 271 28.39 12.84 10.97
N THR A 272 28.55 14.13 10.62
CA THR A 272 29.33 15.10 11.41
C THR A 272 28.65 15.51 12.73
N GLY A 273 27.37 15.18 12.91
CA GLY A 273 26.54 15.56 14.06
C GLY A 273 25.76 16.87 13.88
N GLU A 274 26.00 17.62 12.80
CA GLU A 274 25.30 18.87 12.50
C GLU A 274 23.87 18.60 12.04
N SER A 275 22.90 19.39 12.51
CA SER A 275 21.56 19.40 11.92
C SER A 275 21.62 20.03 10.53
N PHE A 276 20.74 19.60 9.63
CA PHE A 276 20.76 20.06 8.24
C PHE A 276 19.40 20.49 7.69
N MET A 277 18.29 20.09 8.33
CA MET A 277 16.97 20.34 7.76
C MET A 277 16.63 21.84 7.68
N GLU A 278 17.24 22.66 8.52
CA GLU A 278 17.10 24.12 8.51
C GLU A 278 17.58 24.75 7.20
N GLU A 279 18.46 24.07 6.45
CA GLU A 279 18.92 24.50 5.12
C GLU A 279 17.89 24.22 4.01
N TYR A 280 16.90 23.37 4.28
CA TYR A 280 15.92 22.90 3.29
C TYR A 280 14.52 23.44 3.53
N ASP A 281 14.10 23.55 4.79
CA ASP A 281 12.75 23.97 5.16
C ASP A 281 12.71 24.57 6.56
N GLU A 282 11.94 25.65 6.75
CA GLU A 282 11.80 26.34 8.04
C GLU A 282 11.20 25.46 9.15
N ARG A 283 10.42 24.44 8.78
CA ARG A 283 9.84 23.45 9.71
C ARG A 283 10.86 22.41 10.19
N ALA A 284 12.08 22.45 9.65
CA ALA A 284 13.17 21.54 9.97
C ALA A 284 12.73 20.05 9.91
N SER A 285 13.01 19.27 10.96
CA SER A 285 12.68 17.83 11.01
C SER A 285 11.17 17.54 11.03
N LEU A 286 10.30 18.54 11.16
CA LEU A 286 8.84 18.43 11.09
C LEU A 286 8.25 18.79 9.71
N ALA A 287 9.09 19.08 8.71
CA ALA A 287 8.62 19.26 7.34
C ALA A 287 7.89 18.00 6.81
N PRO A 288 7.00 18.14 5.81
CA PRO A 288 6.36 17.02 5.11
C PRO A 288 7.34 15.95 4.60
N ARG A 289 6.88 14.69 4.55
CA ARG A 289 7.70 13.51 4.22
C ARG A 289 8.50 13.66 2.92
N ASP A 290 7.87 14.19 1.88
CA ASP A 290 8.48 14.35 0.55
C ASP A 290 9.67 15.34 0.60
N ILE A 291 9.54 16.43 1.35
CA ILE A 291 10.61 17.41 1.57
C ILE A 291 11.75 16.78 2.38
N VAL A 292 11.44 16.12 3.50
CA VAL A 292 12.45 15.47 4.34
C VAL A 292 13.18 14.37 3.56
N ALA A 293 12.46 13.52 2.83
CA ALA A 293 13.06 12.45 2.04
C ALA A 293 13.99 13.00 0.93
N ARG A 294 13.61 14.09 0.26
CA ARG A 294 14.47 14.80 -0.72
C ARG A 294 15.72 15.39 -0.05
N ALA A 295 15.58 15.99 1.13
CA ALA A 295 16.71 16.55 1.87
C ALA A 295 17.71 15.45 2.26
N ILE A 296 17.22 14.33 2.80
CA ILE A 296 18.07 13.18 3.16
C ILE A 296 18.76 12.60 1.92
N ASP A 297 18.02 12.36 0.82
CA ASP A 297 18.58 11.88 -0.44
C ASP A 297 19.67 12.81 -1.00
N ASN A 298 19.49 14.13 -0.87
CA ASN A 298 20.49 15.11 -1.29
C ASN A 298 21.75 15.07 -0.40
N GLU A 299 21.59 14.98 0.93
CA GLU A 299 22.72 14.88 1.86
C GLU A 299 23.51 13.56 1.70
N MET A 300 22.80 12.45 1.47
CA MET A 300 23.42 11.16 1.12
C MET A 300 24.25 11.28 -0.17
N LYS A 301 23.73 11.94 -1.21
CA LYS A 301 24.46 12.17 -2.47
C LYS A 301 25.67 13.09 -2.30
N LYS A 302 25.57 14.15 -1.50
CA LYS A 302 26.69 15.07 -1.23
C LYS A 302 27.82 14.37 -0.46
N SER A 303 27.47 13.57 0.53
CA SER A 303 28.44 12.89 1.41
C SER A 303 29.00 11.59 0.82
N GLY A 304 28.26 10.95 -0.10
CA GLY A 304 28.58 9.62 -0.62
C GLY A 304 28.27 8.49 0.36
N LEU A 305 27.48 8.76 1.42
CA LEU A 305 27.07 7.79 2.44
C LEU A 305 25.64 7.32 2.20
N ASP A 306 25.32 6.13 2.70
CA ASP A 306 24.01 5.49 2.49
C ASP A 306 22.93 5.88 3.53
N PHE A 307 23.31 6.67 4.55
CA PHE A 307 22.44 7.04 5.66
C PHE A 307 22.78 8.42 6.23
N VAL A 308 21.81 8.97 6.97
CA VAL A 308 21.97 10.09 7.90
C VAL A 308 21.56 9.64 9.30
N TYR A 309 21.63 10.51 10.29
CA TYR A 309 21.24 10.20 11.66
C TYR A 309 19.90 10.83 12.06
N LEU A 310 19.14 10.14 12.90
CA LEU A 310 18.03 10.68 13.68
C LEU A 310 18.40 10.67 15.17
N ASP A 311 18.41 11.84 15.79
CA ASP A 311 18.81 12.04 17.18
C ASP A 311 17.60 12.35 18.06
N ILE A 312 17.34 11.49 19.05
CA ILE A 312 16.35 11.69 20.11
C ILE A 312 16.98 11.62 21.51
N THR A 313 18.32 11.64 21.59
CA THR A 313 19.10 11.40 22.83
C THR A 313 18.89 12.48 23.90
N HIS A 314 18.37 13.65 23.51
CA HIS A 314 18.03 14.74 24.42
C HIS A 314 16.73 14.49 25.22
N ARG A 315 15.93 13.47 24.85
CA ARG A 315 14.73 13.07 25.61
C ARG A 315 15.08 12.12 26.74
N LYS A 316 14.27 12.12 27.79
CA LYS A 316 14.48 11.20 28.93
C LYS A 316 14.21 9.77 28.47
N LYS A 317 15.06 8.84 28.92
CA LYS A 317 14.92 7.41 28.66
C LYS A 317 13.53 6.85 29.01
N ALA A 318 12.96 7.28 30.14
CA ALA A 318 11.63 6.85 30.57
C ALA A 318 10.54 7.24 29.55
N ASP A 319 10.62 8.46 29.01
CA ASP A 319 9.66 8.97 28.03
C ASP A 319 9.78 8.18 26.71
N ILE A 320 11.01 7.91 26.25
CA ILE A 320 11.27 7.13 25.03
C ILE A 320 10.69 5.71 25.16
N ILE A 321 10.97 5.01 26.26
CA ILE A 321 10.49 3.63 26.46
C ILE A 321 8.97 3.58 26.59
N ALA A 322 8.35 4.58 27.21
CA ALA A 322 6.91 4.64 27.33
C ALA A 322 6.21 4.82 25.97
N HIS A 323 6.72 5.68 25.10
CA HIS A 323 6.09 5.99 23.81
C HIS A 323 6.50 5.05 22.68
N PHE A 324 7.73 4.53 22.68
CA PHE A 324 8.32 3.78 21.56
C PHE A 324 8.97 2.46 22.01
N PRO A 325 8.27 1.59 22.78
CA PRO A 325 8.86 0.37 23.30
C PRO A 325 9.36 -0.58 22.20
N ASN A 326 8.59 -0.77 21.13
CA ASN A 326 8.97 -1.67 20.04
C ASN A 326 10.13 -1.10 19.21
N ILE A 327 10.16 0.20 18.95
CA ILE A 327 11.32 0.84 18.30
C ILE A 327 12.57 0.73 19.18
N TYR A 328 12.44 0.95 20.50
CA TYR A 328 13.54 0.83 21.45
C TYR A 328 14.13 -0.59 21.46
N GLU A 329 13.28 -1.60 21.58
CA GLU A 329 13.68 -3.02 21.54
C GLU A 329 14.32 -3.37 20.19
N LYS A 330 13.78 -2.86 19.09
CA LYS A 330 14.37 -3.09 17.77
C LYS A 330 15.77 -2.49 17.65
N CYS A 331 15.96 -1.25 18.08
CA CYS A 331 17.28 -0.61 18.11
C CYS A 331 18.27 -1.44 18.95
N LEU A 332 17.86 -1.88 20.15
CA LEU A 332 18.73 -2.71 21.00
C LEU A 332 19.09 -4.04 20.35
N SER A 333 18.17 -4.66 19.61
CA SER A 333 18.40 -5.95 18.92
C SER A 333 19.51 -5.89 17.87
N VAL A 334 19.80 -4.69 17.34
CA VAL A 334 20.89 -4.44 16.38
C VAL A 334 22.11 -3.77 17.02
N GLY A 335 22.13 -3.68 18.37
CA GLY A 335 23.25 -3.11 19.12
C GLY A 335 23.23 -1.59 19.24
N LEU A 336 22.08 -0.94 19.06
CA LEU A 336 21.88 0.50 19.16
C LEU A 336 21.02 0.87 20.37
N ASP A 337 21.48 1.76 21.26
CA ASP A 337 20.65 2.31 22.34
C ASP A 337 20.16 3.71 21.93
N MET A 338 18.94 3.83 21.36
CA MET A 338 18.41 5.12 20.89
C MET A 338 18.26 6.20 21.98
N THR A 339 18.49 5.86 23.25
CA THR A 339 18.53 6.82 24.36
C THR A 339 19.91 7.47 24.55
N LYS A 340 20.92 6.99 23.83
CA LYS A 340 22.33 7.43 23.91
C LYS A 340 23.00 7.60 22.55
N ASP A 341 22.58 6.81 21.57
CA ASP A 341 23.14 6.75 20.24
C ASP A 341 22.21 7.42 19.22
N TYR A 342 22.79 7.98 18.16
CA TYR A 342 22.02 8.45 17.01
C TYR A 342 21.60 7.28 16.12
N ILE A 343 20.33 7.27 15.68
CA ILE A 343 19.77 6.18 14.89
C ILE A 343 20.16 6.38 13.41
N PRO A 344 20.89 5.45 12.76
CA PRO A 344 21.18 5.56 11.34
C PRO A 344 19.90 5.32 10.55
N VAL A 345 19.51 6.29 9.73
CA VAL A 345 18.27 6.25 8.95
C VAL A 345 18.49 6.58 7.48
N THR A 346 17.67 5.97 6.63
CA THR A 346 17.66 6.18 5.18
C THR A 346 16.22 6.16 4.66
N PRO A 347 15.91 6.83 3.53
CA PRO A 347 14.58 6.75 2.95
C PRO A 347 14.27 5.35 2.39
N ALA A 348 13.02 4.92 2.50
CA ALA A 348 12.56 3.64 1.95
C ALA A 348 11.15 3.78 1.37
N ALA A 349 10.84 3.04 0.30
CA ALA A 349 9.49 3.00 -0.27
C ALA A 349 8.49 2.52 0.79
N HIS A 350 7.35 3.18 0.90
CA HIS A 350 6.46 3.03 2.05
C HIS A 350 4.99 2.92 1.70
N TYR A 351 4.47 3.77 0.81
CA TYR A 351 3.06 3.77 0.46
C TYR A 351 2.84 4.12 -1.01
N LEU A 352 1.93 3.42 -1.70
CA LEU A 352 1.48 3.80 -3.03
C LEU A 352 0.23 4.68 -2.94
N CYS A 353 0.30 5.94 -3.41
CA CYS A 353 -0.87 6.83 -3.46
C CYS A 353 -1.74 6.60 -4.71
N GLY A 354 -1.15 6.01 -5.75
CA GLY A 354 -1.84 5.54 -6.95
C GLY A 354 -2.49 4.16 -6.75
N GLY A 355 -2.77 3.48 -7.86
CA GLY A 355 -3.32 2.11 -7.83
C GLY A 355 -4.47 1.93 -8.81
N ILE A 356 -5.32 0.94 -8.55
CA ILE A 356 -6.53 0.64 -9.31
C ILE A 356 -7.47 1.83 -9.23
N MET A 357 -7.83 2.43 -10.36
CA MET A 357 -8.74 3.57 -10.37
C MET A 357 -10.14 3.12 -9.95
N VAL A 358 -10.68 3.76 -8.92
CA VAL A 358 -12.04 3.52 -8.43
C VAL A 358 -12.86 4.80 -8.37
N ASP A 359 -14.18 4.64 -8.43
CA ASP A 359 -15.13 5.71 -8.18
C ASP A 359 -15.38 5.95 -6.66
N GLU A 360 -16.31 6.83 -6.34
CA GLU A 360 -16.70 7.18 -4.96
C GLU A 360 -17.27 6.02 -4.13
N ASN A 361 -17.73 4.94 -4.79
CA ASN A 361 -18.27 3.73 -4.19
C ASN A 361 -17.27 2.56 -4.23
N GLY A 362 -16.04 2.80 -4.71
CA GLY A 362 -14.99 1.79 -4.82
C GLY A 362 -15.10 0.87 -6.03
N ARG A 363 -15.97 1.17 -7.00
CA ARG A 363 -16.10 0.38 -8.24
C ARG A 363 -14.90 0.63 -9.14
N THR A 364 -14.32 -0.44 -9.68
CA THR A 364 -13.27 -0.32 -10.69
C THR A 364 -13.88 -0.07 -12.09
N SER A 365 -13.04 0.11 -13.11
CA SER A 365 -13.51 0.12 -14.50
C SER A 365 -13.95 -1.27 -15.03
N ILE A 366 -13.84 -2.32 -14.22
CA ILE A 366 -14.31 -3.68 -14.51
C ILE A 366 -15.57 -3.92 -13.66
N GLN A 367 -16.68 -4.29 -14.32
CA GLN A 367 -17.95 -4.58 -13.65
C GLN A 367 -17.79 -5.73 -12.66
N ASN A 368 -18.51 -5.64 -11.54
CA ASN A 368 -18.49 -6.61 -10.42
C ASN A 368 -17.14 -6.72 -9.69
N LEU A 369 -16.17 -5.87 -10.03
CA LEU A 369 -14.91 -5.75 -9.32
C LEU A 369 -14.83 -4.40 -8.62
N TYR A 370 -14.56 -4.47 -7.32
CA TYR A 370 -14.26 -3.33 -6.46
C TYR A 370 -12.80 -3.37 -6.02
N ALA A 371 -12.27 -2.23 -5.59
CA ALA A 371 -10.96 -2.17 -4.94
C ALA A 371 -10.96 -1.18 -3.78
N CYS A 372 -10.30 -1.53 -2.68
CA CYS A 372 -10.07 -0.60 -1.57
C CYS A 372 -8.77 -0.91 -0.81
N GLY A 373 -8.38 0.04 0.05
CA GLY A 373 -7.06 0.05 0.67
C GLY A 373 -5.98 0.45 -0.34
N GLU A 374 -4.72 0.16 -0.01
CA GLU A 374 -3.56 0.68 -0.73
C GLU A 374 -3.46 0.21 -2.20
N CYS A 375 -4.14 -0.87 -2.60
CA CYS A 375 -4.17 -1.25 -4.02
C CYS A 375 -5.03 -0.33 -4.88
N SER A 376 -5.84 0.54 -4.27
CA SER A 376 -6.79 1.43 -4.94
C SER A 376 -6.30 2.88 -4.98
N SER A 377 -6.67 3.58 -6.04
CA SER A 377 -6.56 5.03 -6.14
C SER A 377 -7.96 5.61 -6.08
N THR A 378 -8.33 6.16 -4.92
CA THR A 378 -9.65 6.79 -4.67
C THR A 378 -9.68 8.27 -5.05
N GLY A 379 -8.52 8.92 -5.01
CA GLY A 379 -8.37 10.37 -5.13
C GLY A 379 -8.17 11.07 -3.78
N LEU A 380 -8.25 10.35 -2.65
CA LEU A 380 -8.04 10.89 -1.31
C LEU A 380 -6.65 11.51 -1.12
N HIS A 381 -5.60 10.82 -1.60
CA HIS A 381 -4.21 11.18 -1.28
C HIS A 381 -3.57 12.18 -2.25
N GLY A 382 -4.19 12.45 -3.40
CA GLY A 382 -3.60 13.28 -4.45
C GLY A 382 -2.17 12.86 -4.79
N ALA A 383 -1.23 13.81 -4.73
CA ALA A 383 0.19 13.60 -5.02
C ALA A 383 1.03 13.14 -3.82
N ASN A 384 0.46 13.12 -2.62
CA ASN A 384 1.17 12.74 -1.39
C ASN A 384 0.19 12.46 -0.22
N ARG A 385 0.26 11.24 0.32
CA ARG A 385 -0.59 10.79 1.43
C ARG A 385 -0.24 11.48 2.76
N LEU A 386 -1.25 12.05 3.42
CA LEU A 386 -1.14 12.49 4.81
C LEU A 386 -0.98 11.28 5.74
N ALA A 387 -0.11 11.40 6.74
CA ALA A 387 0.10 10.37 7.76
C ALA A 387 -1.24 9.90 8.38
N SER A 388 -1.33 8.61 8.70
CA SER A 388 -2.50 7.96 9.33
C SER A 388 -3.84 7.98 8.55
N ASN A 389 -3.89 8.54 7.33
CA ASN A 389 -5.09 8.49 6.47
C ASN A 389 -5.28 7.15 5.71
N SER A 390 -4.25 6.30 5.60
CA SER A 390 -4.37 5.07 4.78
C SER A 390 -5.24 3.98 5.41
N LEU A 391 -5.11 3.76 6.72
CA LEU A 391 -5.97 2.82 7.45
C LEU A 391 -7.41 3.35 7.48
N LEU A 392 -7.58 4.68 7.61
CA LEU A 392 -8.87 5.35 7.53
C LEU A 392 -9.56 5.11 6.18
N GLU A 393 -8.85 5.37 5.08
CA GLU A 393 -9.37 5.15 3.73
C GLU A 393 -9.89 3.72 3.55
N ALA A 394 -9.11 2.74 4.02
CA ALA A 394 -9.45 1.34 3.90
C ALA A 394 -10.79 0.98 4.56
N VAL A 395 -11.04 1.45 5.79
CA VAL A 395 -12.30 1.14 6.51
C VAL A 395 -13.49 1.91 5.97
N VAL A 396 -13.31 3.16 5.52
CA VAL A 396 -14.37 3.95 4.88
C VAL A 396 -14.79 3.30 3.57
N TYR A 397 -13.83 2.98 2.70
CA TYR A 397 -14.15 2.36 1.41
C TYR A 397 -14.67 0.94 1.55
N ALA A 398 -14.20 0.16 2.53
CA ALA A 398 -14.78 -1.15 2.83
C ALA A 398 -16.29 -1.05 3.15
N HIS A 399 -16.70 -0.03 3.90
CA HIS A 399 -18.11 0.22 4.19
C HIS A 399 -18.90 0.66 2.95
N ARG A 400 -18.39 1.64 2.19
CA ARG A 400 -19.06 2.13 0.97
C ARG A 400 -19.23 1.04 -0.08
N ILE A 401 -18.21 0.21 -0.28
CA ILE A 401 -18.27 -0.94 -1.18
C ILE A 401 -19.31 -1.94 -0.70
N PHE A 402 -19.41 -2.19 0.61
CA PHE A 402 -20.45 -3.06 1.15
C PHE A 402 -21.85 -2.52 0.84
N GLU A 403 -22.13 -1.25 1.10
CA GLU A 403 -23.44 -0.63 0.79
C GLU A 403 -23.79 -0.78 -0.70
N ASP A 404 -22.84 -0.46 -1.56
CA ASP A 404 -23.04 -0.51 -3.01
C ASP A 404 -23.23 -1.94 -3.53
N ALA A 405 -22.33 -2.86 -3.14
CA ALA A 405 -22.39 -4.27 -3.53
C ALA A 405 -23.68 -4.94 -3.04
N SER A 406 -24.15 -4.59 -1.84
CA SER A 406 -25.41 -5.08 -1.27
C SER A 406 -26.62 -4.72 -2.13
N SER A 407 -26.62 -3.52 -2.74
CA SER A 407 -27.71 -3.03 -3.58
C SER A 407 -27.82 -3.76 -4.94
N VAL A 408 -26.75 -4.44 -5.38
CA VAL A 408 -26.71 -5.14 -6.68
C VAL A 408 -26.70 -6.66 -6.55
N LEU A 409 -26.32 -7.21 -5.40
CA LEU A 409 -26.05 -8.64 -5.20
C LEU A 409 -27.16 -9.57 -5.73
N GLN A 410 -28.42 -9.27 -5.45
CA GLN A 410 -29.57 -10.11 -5.84
C GLN A 410 -29.80 -10.16 -7.36
N ARG A 411 -29.22 -9.22 -8.12
CA ARG A 411 -29.33 -9.15 -9.59
C ARG A 411 -28.14 -9.82 -10.31
N LEU A 412 -27.18 -10.36 -9.55
CA LEU A 412 -25.96 -10.94 -10.09
C LEU A 412 -26.02 -12.47 -10.01
N ASP A 413 -25.71 -13.11 -11.13
CA ASP A 413 -25.56 -14.56 -11.26
C ASP A 413 -24.09 -14.94 -11.45
N TYR A 414 -23.79 -16.19 -11.15
CA TYR A 414 -22.48 -16.79 -11.44
C TYR A 414 -22.29 -16.94 -12.95
N ALA A 415 -21.07 -16.73 -13.43
CA ALA A 415 -20.77 -16.92 -14.84
C ALA A 415 -20.63 -18.40 -15.20
N ASP A 416 -21.24 -18.80 -16.30
CA ASP A 416 -21.11 -20.15 -16.87
C ASP A 416 -19.98 -20.23 -17.89
N GLY A 417 -19.56 -21.46 -18.23
CA GLY A 417 -18.62 -21.70 -19.32
C GLY A 417 -17.20 -21.19 -19.07
N ILE A 418 -16.83 -20.95 -17.80
CA ILE A 418 -15.46 -20.61 -17.42
C ILE A 418 -14.58 -21.85 -17.59
N PRO A 419 -13.48 -21.79 -18.37
CA PRO A 419 -12.59 -22.93 -18.50
C PRO A 419 -11.80 -23.16 -17.22
N VAL A 420 -11.36 -24.40 -17.01
CA VAL A 420 -10.33 -24.68 -16.02
C VAL A 420 -8.97 -24.17 -16.51
N TRP A 421 -8.05 -23.91 -15.58
CA TRP A 421 -6.69 -23.55 -15.94
C TRP A 421 -6.01 -24.66 -16.76
N ASP A 422 -5.45 -24.31 -17.92
CA ASP A 422 -4.73 -25.24 -18.79
C ASP A 422 -3.23 -25.20 -18.51
N GLU A 423 -2.71 -26.26 -17.89
CA GLU A 423 -1.28 -26.48 -17.69
C GLU A 423 -0.68 -27.57 -18.61
N SER A 424 -1.41 -28.01 -19.64
CA SER A 424 -0.99 -29.15 -20.49
C SER A 424 0.28 -28.90 -21.31
N LYS A 425 0.61 -27.62 -21.58
CA LYS A 425 1.72 -27.20 -22.45
C LYS A 425 2.96 -26.69 -21.70
N VAL A 426 2.92 -26.62 -20.37
CA VAL A 426 4.03 -26.09 -19.57
C VAL A 426 4.88 -27.21 -18.95
N GLN A 427 6.16 -26.94 -18.75
CA GLN A 427 7.11 -27.86 -18.13
C GLN A 427 7.52 -27.40 -16.74
N LEU A 428 7.97 -28.31 -15.88
CA LEU A 428 8.63 -27.90 -14.64
C LEU A 428 10.09 -27.56 -14.94
N MET A 429 10.40 -26.27 -15.05
CA MET A 429 11.77 -25.78 -15.21
C MET A 429 12.33 -25.32 -13.86
N ASN A 430 13.57 -25.70 -13.54
CA ASN A 430 14.21 -25.38 -12.26
C ASN A 430 15.18 -24.19 -12.38
N GLU A 431 14.64 -23.01 -12.71
CA GLU A 431 15.40 -21.77 -12.93
C GLU A 431 15.03 -20.67 -11.92
N GLU A 432 14.83 -21.04 -10.64
CA GLU A 432 14.51 -20.05 -9.59
C GLU A 432 15.59 -18.98 -9.39
N ILE A 433 16.84 -19.29 -9.77
CA ILE A 433 17.97 -18.36 -9.70
C ILE A 433 17.73 -17.19 -10.67
N LEU A 434 17.26 -17.46 -11.88
CA LEU A 434 16.92 -16.43 -12.88
C LEU A 434 15.83 -15.50 -12.33
N VAL A 435 14.76 -16.07 -11.76
CA VAL A 435 13.66 -15.30 -11.17
C VAL A 435 14.18 -14.35 -10.08
N THR A 436 15.06 -14.88 -9.20
CA THR A 436 15.64 -14.09 -8.11
C THR A 436 16.57 -12.98 -8.63
N HIS A 437 17.36 -13.25 -9.67
CA HIS A 437 18.22 -12.25 -10.30
C HIS A 437 17.41 -11.14 -10.97
N ASN A 438 16.40 -11.49 -11.76
CA ASN A 438 15.56 -10.52 -12.47
C ASN A 438 14.74 -9.66 -11.49
N LEU A 439 14.29 -10.24 -10.36
CA LEU A 439 13.63 -9.46 -9.29
C LEU A 439 14.58 -8.41 -8.70
N ARG A 440 15.81 -8.81 -8.33
CA ARG A 440 16.82 -7.89 -7.78
C ARG A 440 17.23 -6.82 -8.78
N GLU A 441 17.35 -7.19 -10.05
CA GLU A 441 17.64 -6.22 -11.12
C GLU A 441 16.52 -5.19 -11.27
N THR A 442 15.26 -5.65 -11.26
CA THR A 442 14.08 -4.77 -11.31
C THR A 442 14.06 -3.81 -10.12
N GLN A 443 14.26 -4.32 -8.91
CA GLN A 443 14.30 -3.53 -7.67
C GLN A 443 15.42 -2.49 -7.65
N LYS A 444 16.61 -2.88 -8.12
CA LYS A 444 17.75 -1.98 -8.24
C LYS A 444 17.50 -0.88 -9.26
N LEU A 445 16.96 -1.23 -10.42
CA LEU A 445 16.56 -0.28 -11.46
C LEU A 445 15.56 0.74 -10.92
N MET A 446 14.52 0.28 -10.22
CA MET A 446 13.51 1.16 -9.64
C MET A 446 14.10 2.10 -8.59
N SER A 447 14.98 1.60 -7.73
CA SER A 447 15.64 2.38 -6.68
C SER A 447 16.59 3.44 -7.27
N ASP A 448 17.36 3.08 -8.29
CA ASP A 448 18.39 3.96 -8.88
C ASP A 448 17.80 5.01 -9.83
N TYR A 449 16.75 4.67 -10.58
CA TYR A 449 16.22 5.51 -11.66
C TYR A 449 14.84 6.11 -11.41
N VAL A 450 14.03 5.49 -10.55
CA VAL A 450 12.60 5.81 -10.34
C VAL A 450 12.29 6.05 -8.85
N GLY A 451 13.31 6.50 -8.11
CA GLY A 451 13.23 6.84 -6.69
C GLY A 451 12.70 8.26 -6.43
N ILE A 452 13.25 8.89 -5.40
CA ILE A 452 12.85 10.22 -4.88
C ILE A 452 13.10 11.34 -5.90
N VAL A 453 14.25 11.31 -6.59
CA VAL A 453 14.63 12.31 -7.61
C VAL A 453 14.77 11.63 -8.96
N ARG A 454 13.98 12.10 -9.92
CA ARG A 454 13.85 11.52 -11.26
C ARG A 454 14.39 12.46 -12.33
N SER A 455 14.59 11.92 -13.53
CA SER A 455 14.83 12.67 -14.74
C SER A 455 14.36 11.88 -15.96
N ASP A 456 14.00 12.56 -17.04
CA ASP A 456 13.57 11.94 -18.30
C ASP A 456 14.63 10.96 -18.82
N PHE A 457 15.91 11.30 -18.70
CA PHE A 457 17.02 10.40 -19.04
C PHE A 457 17.01 9.10 -18.22
N ARG A 458 16.78 9.18 -16.91
CA ARG A 458 16.72 8.01 -16.03
C ARG A 458 15.47 7.16 -16.31
N LEU A 459 14.32 7.81 -16.54
CA LEU A 459 13.07 7.14 -16.88
C LEU A 459 13.16 6.39 -18.22
N ASP A 460 13.80 6.98 -19.24
CA ASP A 460 14.07 6.31 -20.52
C ASP A 460 14.99 5.08 -20.36
N ARG A 461 16.00 5.17 -19.50
CA ARG A 461 16.85 4.00 -19.19
C ARG A 461 16.09 2.91 -18.45
N ALA A 462 15.21 3.29 -17.52
CA ALA A 462 14.36 2.37 -16.78
C ALA A 462 13.42 1.61 -17.72
N ILE A 463 12.70 2.30 -18.60
CA ILE A 463 11.71 1.66 -19.48
C ILE A 463 12.35 0.68 -20.48
N ARG A 464 13.54 1.00 -21.01
CA ARG A 464 14.27 0.11 -21.92
C ARG A 464 14.70 -1.19 -21.24
N ARG A 465 15.25 -1.09 -20.02
CA ARG A 465 15.67 -2.26 -19.24
C ARG A 465 14.49 -3.12 -18.79
N LEU A 466 13.39 -2.48 -18.37
CA LEU A 466 12.14 -3.19 -18.05
C LEU A 466 11.60 -3.97 -19.25
N GLY A 467 11.79 -3.46 -20.48
CA GLY A 467 11.43 -4.17 -21.71
C GLY A 467 12.13 -5.53 -21.84
N PHE A 468 13.45 -5.58 -21.63
CA PHE A 468 14.20 -6.84 -21.67
C PHE A 468 13.76 -7.82 -20.58
N LEU A 469 13.63 -7.34 -19.33
CA LEU A 469 13.18 -8.17 -18.21
C LEU A 469 11.76 -8.72 -18.44
N TYR A 470 10.89 -7.92 -19.05
CA TYR A 470 9.53 -8.34 -19.43
C TYR A 470 9.56 -9.46 -20.48
N GLU A 471 10.30 -9.30 -21.57
CA GLU A 471 10.39 -10.30 -22.65
C GLU A 471 10.90 -11.65 -22.10
N GLU A 472 12.00 -11.62 -21.35
CA GLU A 472 12.58 -12.83 -20.72
C GLU A 472 11.60 -13.50 -19.76
N THR A 473 10.91 -12.70 -18.93
CA THR A 473 9.99 -13.22 -17.92
C THR A 473 8.72 -13.80 -18.54
N GLU A 474 8.16 -13.15 -19.57
CA GLU A 474 6.96 -13.67 -20.26
C GLU A 474 7.26 -14.96 -21.02
N ASP A 475 8.43 -15.07 -21.64
CA ASP A 475 8.84 -16.30 -22.33
C ASP A 475 9.06 -17.44 -21.32
N PHE A 476 9.64 -17.14 -20.16
CA PHE A 476 9.77 -18.13 -19.09
C PHE A 476 8.40 -18.53 -18.50
N TYR A 477 7.50 -17.57 -18.28
CA TYR A 477 6.14 -17.78 -17.76
C TYR A 477 5.30 -18.69 -18.65
N LYS A 478 5.34 -18.50 -19.97
CA LYS A 478 4.55 -19.30 -20.93
C LYS A 478 4.96 -20.77 -21.00
N ASN A 479 6.19 -21.09 -20.63
CA ASN A 479 6.77 -22.42 -20.80
C ASN A 479 6.94 -23.18 -19.48
N THR A 480 6.68 -22.54 -18.33
CA THR A 480 6.99 -23.08 -17.00
C THR A 480 5.74 -23.23 -16.13
N LYS A 481 5.68 -24.29 -15.31
CA LYS A 481 4.67 -24.40 -14.25
C LYS A 481 4.75 -23.21 -13.29
N LEU A 482 3.60 -22.67 -12.91
CA LEU A 482 3.54 -21.47 -12.08
C LEU A 482 4.15 -21.72 -10.70
N SER A 483 4.91 -20.74 -10.23
CA SER A 483 5.35 -20.61 -8.85
C SER A 483 5.04 -19.19 -8.37
N VAL A 484 4.89 -19.02 -7.05
CA VAL A 484 4.63 -17.69 -6.46
C VAL A 484 5.70 -16.69 -6.90
N LYS A 485 6.99 -17.05 -6.79
CA LYS A 485 8.12 -16.17 -7.15
C LYS A 485 8.06 -15.70 -8.60
N LEU A 486 7.70 -16.60 -9.53
CA LEU A 486 7.60 -16.25 -10.95
C LEU A 486 6.43 -15.28 -11.20
N CYS A 487 5.28 -15.55 -10.60
CA CYS A 487 4.13 -14.65 -10.69
C CYS A 487 4.41 -13.29 -10.05
N GLU A 488 5.10 -13.25 -8.90
CA GLU A 488 5.53 -12.02 -8.24
C GLU A 488 6.50 -11.22 -9.10
N LEU A 489 7.50 -11.86 -9.71
CA LEU A 489 8.41 -11.19 -10.64
C LEU A 489 7.65 -10.55 -11.81
N ARG A 490 6.74 -11.31 -12.43
CA ARG A 490 5.89 -10.84 -13.53
C ARG A 490 5.08 -9.62 -13.11
N ASN A 491 4.47 -9.66 -11.93
CA ASN A 491 3.69 -8.55 -11.38
C ASN A 491 4.57 -7.34 -11.04
N VAL A 492 5.73 -7.54 -10.41
CA VAL A 492 6.68 -6.47 -10.07
C VAL A 492 7.18 -5.75 -11.31
N ILE A 493 7.53 -6.48 -12.39
CA ILE A 493 7.93 -5.87 -13.67
C ILE A 493 6.78 -5.04 -14.26
N GLN A 494 5.56 -5.58 -14.26
CA GLN A 494 4.40 -4.88 -14.79
C GLN A 494 4.06 -3.63 -13.98
N VAL A 495 4.07 -3.69 -12.66
CA VAL A 495 3.83 -2.53 -11.79
C VAL A 495 4.94 -1.49 -11.95
N SER A 496 6.21 -1.93 -12.06
CA SER A 496 7.34 -1.05 -12.36
C SER A 496 7.15 -0.31 -13.69
N TYR A 497 6.68 -1.02 -14.73
CA TYR A 497 6.32 -0.41 -16.01
C TYR A 497 5.25 0.67 -15.84
N LEU A 498 4.19 0.41 -15.06
CA LEU A 498 3.12 1.38 -14.81
C LEU A 498 3.64 2.63 -14.10
N ILE A 499 4.47 2.46 -13.06
CA ILE A 499 5.08 3.58 -12.32
C ILE A 499 5.94 4.42 -13.27
N VAL A 500 6.80 3.80 -14.08
CA VAL A 500 7.66 4.50 -15.03
C VAL A 500 6.84 5.23 -16.10
N LYS A 501 5.81 4.57 -16.67
CA LYS A 501 4.96 5.19 -17.69
C LYS A 501 4.20 6.39 -17.15
N SER A 502 3.63 6.29 -15.95
CA SER A 502 2.97 7.44 -15.34
C SER A 502 3.97 8.56 -15.04
N ALA A 503 5.16 8.22 -14.55
CA ALA A 503 6.21 9.22 -14.29
C ALA A 503 6.68 9.92 -15.58
N MET A 504 6.74 9.22 -16.72
CA MET A 504 7.10 9.81 -18.00
C MET A 504 6.02 10.75 -18.56
N GLN A 505 4.75 10.52 -18.24
CA GLN A 505 3.63 11.36 -18.69
C GLN A 505 3.54 12.67 -17.91
N ARG A 506 3.90 12.69 -16.63
CA ARG A 506 3.86 13.91 -15.81
C ARG A 506 5.02 14.85 -16.12
N LYS A 507 4.73 15.99 -16.73
CA LYS A 507 5.71 17.04 -17.11
C LYS A 507 5.73 18.21 -16.12
N GLU A 508 5.77 17.87 -14.83
CA GLU A 508 5.85 18.80 -13.70
C GLU A 508 6.48 18.11 -12.47
N SER A 509 6.84 18.88 -11.45
CA SER A 509 7.20 18.35 -10.13
C SER A 509 6.13 18.71 -9.10
N ARG A 510 5.49 17.69 -8.53
CA ARG A 510 4.37 17.81 -7.58
C ARG A 510 4.38 16.66 -6.58
N GLY A 511 4.23 16.98 -5.30
CA GLY A 511 4.24 16.02 -4.20
C GLY A 511 5.41 15.04 -4.28
N LEU A 512 5.07 13.76 -4.44
CA LEU A 512 6.02 12.64 -4.49
C LEU A 512 6.67 12.42 -5.87
N HIS A 513 6.21 13.10 -6.90
CA HIS A 513 6.87 13.12 -8.20
C HIS A 513 7.77 14.36 -8.29
N TYR A 514 9.09 14.15 -8.18
CA TYR A 514 10.07 15.21 -8.37
C TYR A 514 11.02 14.85 -9.53
N THR A 515 11.01 15.67 -10.58
CA THR A 515 11.86 15.50 -11.76
C THR A 515 12.71 16.74 -11.98
N THR A 516 14.00 16.55 -12.25
CA THR A 516 14.93 17.67 -12.49
C THR A 516 14.67 18.39 -13.81
N ASP A 517 13.99 17.75 -14.76
CA ASP A 517 13.71 18.33 -16.07
C ASP A 517 12.50 19.28 -16.04
N PHE A 518 11.59 19.10 -15.08
CA PHE A 518 10.37 19.90 -14.89
C PHE A 518 10.22 20.27 -13.42
N ALA A 519 11.05 21.18 -12.92
CA ALA A 519 11.12 21.52 -11.49
C ALA A 519 9.89 22.27 -10.94
N ARG A 520 9.03 22.82 -11.82
CA ARG A 520 7.85 23.61 -11.43
C ARG A 520 6.57 22.76 -11.48
N LYS A 521 5.58 23.17 -10.69
CA LYS A 521 4.21 22.67 -10.78
C LYS A 521 3.53 23.26 -12.01
N SER A 522 2.72 22.45 -12.69
CA SER A 522 1.77 22.92 -13.69
C SER A 522 0.62 23.69 -13.01
N GLU A 523 0.04 24.66 -13.71
CA GLU A 523 -1.21 25.30 -13.28
C GLU A 523 -2.41 24.35 -13.49
N GLU A 524 -2.32 23.47 -14.49
CA GLU A 524 -3.33 22.45 -14.77
C GLU A 524 -3.12 21.23 -13.86
N LEU A 525 -4.19 20.85 -13.16
CA LEU A 525 -4.22 19.72 -12.23
C LEU A 525 -4.76 18.49 -12.95
N GLU A 526 -3.86 17.57 -13.30
CA GLU A 526 -4.23 16.34 -14.01
C GLU A 526 -3.75 15.08 -13.27
N ASP A 527 -4.68 14.14 -13.13
CA ASP A 527 -4.40 12.76 -12.77
C ASP A 527 -3.76 12.04 -13.96
N THR A 528 -2.77 11.19 -13.70
CA THR A 528 -2.18 10.34 -14.74
C THR A 528 -2.92 9.00 -14.75
N VAL A 529 -3.64 8.69 -15.84
CA VAL A 529 -4.44 7.47 -15.98
C VAL A 529 -3.89 6.59 -17.11
N LEU A 530 -3.70 5.28 -16.84
CA LEU A 530 -3.16 4.30 -17.79
C LEU A 530 -4.13 3.17 -18.14
#